data_AF-A0A836S5Q0-F1
#
_entry.id   AF-A0A836S5Q0-F1
#
_cell.length_a   1.000
_cell.length_b   1.000
_cell.length_c   1.000
_cell.angle_alpha   90.00
_cell.angle_beta   90.00
_cell.angle_gamma   90.00
#
_symmetry.space_group_name_H-M   'P 1'
#
loop_
_entity.id
_entity.type
_entity.pdbx_description
1 polymer ?
#
loop_
_entity_poly.entity_id
_entity_poly.type
_entity_poly.pdbx_seq_one_letter_code
_entity_poly.pdbx_strand_id
1 'polypeptide(L)'
;MKLYNIPFISALITPLFFVIVFREILVLWGIIILLCRFKARGERIKTFNVYHHPMYGFEAVKVGFSWPDLFFGILWMMYKKLWLFAGIIITLFFLLSLIETMIIQSQNSGIQVTINLFLIIFYFVLWFLPAFKGNKWRENNLSNLGYELVGTMQTTNPNLAIINVQKKLH
;
A
#
# COMPACT_ATOMS: atom_id res chain seq x y z
N MET A 1 9.65 23.60 43.01
CA MET A 1 9.32 22.21 42.62
C MET A 1 7.83 21.97 42.88
N LYS A 2 6.99 22.11 41.84
CA LYS A 2 5.58 21.71 41.87
C LYS A 2 5.33 20.91 40.60
N LEU A 3 5.49 19.59 40.71
CA LEU A 3 5.03 18.60 39.74
C LEU A 3 3.53 18.43 39.96
N TYR A 4 2.70 19.21 39.27
CA TYR A 4 1.25 18.98 39.23
C TYR A 4 0.67 19.42 37.89
N ASN A 5 0.36 18.44 37.05
CA ASN A 5 -0.84 18.28 36.22
C ASN A 5 -0.54 17.65 34.86
N ILE A 6 -0.28 16.34 34.89
CA ILE A 6 -0.25 15.47 33.71
C ILE A 6 -1.59 14.73 33.43
N PRO A 7 -2.74 14.88 34.14
CA PRO A 7 -3.94 14.12 33.76
C PRO A 7 -4.73 14.73 32.58
N PHE A 8 -4.44 15.96 32.15
CA PHE A 8 -5.19 16.63 31.07
C PHE A 8 -4.69 16.23 29.66
N ILE A 9 -3.38 16.04 29.50
CA ILE A 9 -2.77 15.64 28.22
C ILE A 9 -3.10 14.17 27.90
N SER A 10 -3.16 13.29 28.92
CA SER A 10 -3.58 11.89 28.75
C SER A 10 -5.08 11.74 28.44
N ALA A 11 -5.93 12.71 28.82
CA ALA A 11 -7.37 12.68 28.57
C ALA A 11 -7.76 13.15 27.15
N LEU A 12 -6.90 13.88 26.45
CA LEU A 12 -7.12 14.36 25.08
C LEU A 12 -6.45 13.48 24.01
N ILE A 13 -5.35 12.79 24.36
CA ILE A 13 -4.62 11.91 23.43
C ILE A 13 -5.29 10.52 23.31
N THR A 14 -5.95 10.05 24.36
CA THR A 14 -6.59 8.72 24.38
C THR A 14 -7.84 8.58 23.50
N PRO A 15 -8.79 9.54 23.40
CA PRO A 15 -9.96 9.37 22.53
C PRO A 15 -9.60 9.52 21.05
N LEU A 16 -8.65 10.37 20.67
CA LEU A 16 -8.24 10.50 19.27
C LEU A 16 -7.47 9.27 18.79
N PHE A 17 -6.57 8.75 19.63
CA PHE A 17 -5.86 7.50 19.35
C PHE A 17 -6.82 6.30 19.33
N PHE A 18 -7.80 6.25 20.24
CA PHE A 18 -8.81 5.19 20.27
C PHE A 18 -9.79 5.29 19.09
N VAL A 19 -10.21 6.48 18.67
CA VAL A 19 -11.07 6.66 17.48
C VAL A 19 -10.30 6.32 16.20
N ILE A 20 -9.02 6.68 16.10
CA ILE A 20 -8.18 6.27 14.96
C ILE A 20 -8.03 4.76 14.95
N VAL A 21 -7.58 4.14 16.05
CA VAL A 21 -7.36 2.69 16.13
C VAL A 21 -8.66 1.90 15.96
N PHE A 22 -9.78 2.36 16.52
CA PHE A 22 -11.07 1.71 16.39
C PHE A 22 -11.68 1.89 14.99
N ARG A 23 -11.48 3.05 14.34
CA ARG A 23 -11.79 3.26 12.92
C ARG A 23 -10.97 2.33 12.05
N GLU A 24 -9.68 2.18 12.31
CA GLU A 24 -8.83 1.24 11.58
C GLU A 24 -9.27 -0.22 11.81
N ILE A 25 -9.65 -0.62 13.03
CA ILE A 25 -10.17 -1.97 13.32
C ILE A 25 -11.49 -2.22 12.58
N LEU A 26 -12.45 -1.29 12.60
CA LEU A 26 -13.71 -1.44 11.86
C LEU A 26 -13.51 -1.44 10.35
N VAL A 27 -12.56 -0.65 9.84
CA VAL A 27 -12.14 -0.67 8.43
C VAL A 27 -11.51 -2.02 8.09
N LEU A 28 -10.65 -2.57 8.94
CA LEU A 28 -10.05 -3.91 8.75
C LEU A 28 -11.11 -5.02 8.80
N TRP A 29 -12.07 -4.96 9.71
CA TRP A 29 -13.20 -5.90 9.75
C TRP A 29 -14.12 -5.77 8.53
N GLY A 30 -14.41 -4.54 8.10
CA GLY A 30 -15.17 -4.26 6.87
C GLY A 30 -14.43 -4.73 5.62
N ILE A 31 -13.11 -4.56 5.55
CA ILE A 31 -12.25 -5.08 4.49
C ILE A 31 -12.22 -6.60 4.51
N ILE A 32 -12.10 -7.24 5.67
CA ILE A 32 -12.16 -8.71 5.78
C ILE A 32 -13.50 -9.23 5.27
N ILE A 33 -14.62 -8.60 5.65
CA ILE A 33 -15.96 -8.95 5.14
C ILE A 33 -16.06 -8.70 3.63
N LEU A 34 -15.52 -7.59 3.13
CA LEU A 34 -15.51 -7.26 1.70
C LEU A 34 -14.63 -8.23 0.89
N LEU A 35 -13.47 -8.63 1.42
CA LEU A 35 -12.54 -9.59 0.83
C LEU A 35 -13.16 -11.00 0.82
N CYS A 36 -13.84 -11.40 1.90
CA CYS A 36 -14.64 -12.62 1.95
C CYS A 36 -15.77 -12.59 0.89
N ARG A 37 -16.44 -11.45 0.72
CA ARG A 37 -17.47 -11.25 -0.32
C ARG A 37 -16.91 -11.12 -1.75
N PHE A 38 -15.68 -10.65 -1.92
CA PHE A 38 -15.00 -10.58 -3.23
C PHE A 38 -14.49 -11.96 -3.67
N LYS A 39 -14.09 -12.82 -2.74
CA LYS A 39 -13.74 -14.21 -3.02
C LYS A 39 -14.95 -15.04 -3.50
N ALA A 40 -16.17 -14.64 -3.12
CA ALA A 40 -17.42 -15.32 -3.47
C ALA A 40 -18.02 -14.93 -4.85
N ARG A 41 -17.59 -13.82 -5.46
CA ARG A 41 -17.98 -13.48 -6.85
C ARG A 41 -16.94 -14.10 -7.79
N GLY A 42 -17.38 -15.05 -8.62
CA GLY A 42 -16.60 -15.91 -9.52
C GLY A 42 -15.22 -15.36 -9.92
N GLU A 43 -14.20 -16.20 -9.77
CA GLU A 43 -12.81 -15.79 -9.97
C GLU A 43 -12.63 -15.12 -11.35
N ARG A 44 -12.57 -13.79 -11.39
CA ARG A 44 -12.42 -13.07 -12.66
C ARG A 44 -11.04 -13.37 -13.23
N ILE A 45 -11.01 -13.71 -14.52
CA ILE A 45 -9.78 -13.84 -15.29
C ILE A 45 -9.00 -12.53 -15.21
N LYS A 46 -7.71 -12.64 -14.90
CA LYS A 46 -6.74 -11.56 -14.81
C LYS A 46 -5.48 -11.96 -15.56
N THR A 47 -4.75 -10.98 -16.02
CA THR A 47 -3.44 -11.19 -16.64
C THR A 47 -2.36 -11.24 -15.56
N PHE A 48 -1.50 -12.25 -15.64
CA PHE A 48 -0.34 -12.44 -14.78
C PHE A 48 0.92 -12.60 -15.64
N ASN A 49 1.95 -11.86 -15.28
CA ASN A 49 3.31 -12.06 -15.78
C ASN A 49 4.01 -13.06 -14.86
N VAL A 50 4.57 -14.12 -15.42
CA VAL A 50 5.26 -15.18 -14.68
C VAL A 50 6.76 -15.03 -14.92
N TYR A 51 7.48 -14.94 -13.82
CA TYR A 51 8.91 -14.78 -13.75
C TYR A 51 9.54 -16.06 -13.20
N HIS A 52 10.75 -16.40 -13.66
CA HIS A 52 11.49 -17.56 -13.20
C HIS A 52 12.91 -17.18 -12.80
N HIS A 53 13.38 -17.73 -11.68
CA HIS A 53 14.77 -17.67 -11.27
C HIS A 53 15.29 -19.09 -11.00
N PRO A 54 16.47 -19.48 -11.54
CA PRO A 54 16.97 -20.86 -11.42
C PRO A 54 17.02 -21.40 -9.99
N MET A 55 17.37 -20.55 -9.02
CA MET A 55 17.48 -20.95 -7.60
C MET A 55 16.21 -20.70 -6.76
N TYR A 56 15.33 -19.78 -7.17
CA TYR A 56 14.20 -19.32 -6.33
C TYR A 56 12.83 -19.70 -6.91
N GLY A 57 12.81 -20.35 -8.07
CA GLY A 57 11.60 -20.86 -8.71
C GLY A 57 10.79 -19.77 -9.42
N PHE A 58 9.49 -20.00 -9.50
CA PHE A 58 8.55 -19.16 -10.25
C PHE A 58 7.83 -18.15 -9.35
N GLU A 59 7.64 -16.94 -9.85
CA GLU A 59 6.78 -15.93 -9.23
C GLU A 59 5.83 -15.32 -10.25
N ALA A 60 4.53 -15.34 -9.95
CA ALA A 60 3.52 -14.67 -10.77
C ALA A 60 3.16 -13.30 -10.18
N VAL A 61 3.23 -12.27 -11.01
CA VAL A 61 2.84 -10.90 -10.68
C VAL A 61 1.60 -10.53 -11.49
N LYS A 62 0.59 -9.99 -10.80
CA LYS A 62 -0.65 -9.54 -11.46
C LYS A 62 -0.38 -8.25 -12.23
N VAL A 63 -0.87 -8.17 -13.46
CA VAL A 63 -0.81 -6.92 -14.24
C VAL A 63 -1.90 -5.96 -13.78
N GLY A 64 -1.51 -4.70 -13.52
CA GLY A 64 -2.41 -3.61 -13.16
C GLY A 64 -2.69 -3.48 -11.66
N PHE A 65 -3.89 -3.01 -11.31
CA PHE A 65 -4.26 -2.60 -9.95
C PHE A 65 -4.10 -3.69 -8.88
N SER A 66 -3.58 -3.32 -7.72
CA SER A 66 -3.35 -4.19 -6.57
C SER A 66 -4.17 -3.75 -5.36
N TRP A 67 -5.10 -4.63 -4.95
CA TRP A 67 -5.88 -4.42 -3.73
C TRP A 67 -5.03 -4.49 -2.45
N PRO A 68 -4.07 -5.43 -2.32
CA PRO A 68 -3.19 -5.45 -1.16
C PRO A 68 -2.36 -4.17 -1.02
N ASP A 69 -1.85 -3.61 -2.12
CA ASP A 69 -1.14 -2.32 -2.09
C ASP A 69 -2.01 -1.18 -1.58
N LEU A 70 -3.29 -1.13 -1.97
CA LEU A 70 -4.20 -0.07 -1.53
C LEU A 70 -4.43 -0.09 -0.02
N PHE A 71 -4.58 -1.28 0.58
CA PHE A 71 -4.96 -1.41 1.98
C PHE A 71 -3.77 -1.53 2.93
N PHE A 72 -2.67 -2.15 2.48
CA PHE A 72 -1.49 -2.38 3.32
C PHE A 72 -0.33 -1.46 2.96
N GLY A 73 -0.36 -0.78 1.81
CA GLY A 73 0.58 0.27 1.43
C GLY A 73 2.05 -0.11 1.66
N ILE A 74 2.69 0.64 2.57
CA ILE A 74 4.10 0.47 2.94
C ILE A 74 4.40 -0.95 3.44
N LEU A 75 3.51 -1.57 4.21
CA LEU A 75 3.71 -2.93 4.73
C LEU A 75 3.77 -3.95 3.60
N TRP A 76 2.92 -3.80 2.57
CA TRP A 76 2.98 -4.66 1.39
C TRP A 76 4.29 -4.46 0.61
N MET A 77 4.72 -3.20 0.44
CA MET A 77 5.97 -2.90 -0.25
C MET A 77 7.17 -3.54 0.46
N MET A 78 7.23 -3.47 1.80
CA MET A 78 8.26 -4.13 2.59
C MET A 78 8.20 -5.66 2.44
N TYR A 79 7.00 -6.25 2.53
CA TYR A 79 6.80 -7.69 2.31
C TYR A 79 7.31 -8.14 0.93
N LYS A 80 7.09 -7.32 -0.10
CA LYS A 80 7.57 -7.54 -1.48
C LYS A 80 8.99 -7.05 -1.73
N LYS A 81 9.79 -6.79 -0.69
CA LYS A 81 11.19 -6.35 -0.79
C LYS A 81 11.40 -5.09 -1.65
N LEU A 82 10.38 -4.23 -1.74
CA LEU A 82 10.43 -2.94 -2.45
C LEU A 82 10.93 -1.82 -1.52
N TRP A 83 12.07 -2.06 -0.87
CA TRP A 83 12.58 -1.21 0.20
C TRP A 83 12.82 0.24 -0.22
N LEU A 84 13.36 0.45 -1.43
CA LEU A 84 13.62 1.78 -1.96
C LEU A 84 12.31 2.57 -2.13
N PHE A 85 11.29 1.96 -2.74
CA PHE A 85 9.98 2.61 -2.92
C PHE A 85 9.28 2.85 -1.58
N ALA A 86 9.37 1.90 -0.64
CA ALA A 86 8.86 2.09 0.72
C ALA A 86 9.54 3.29 1.40
N GLY A 87 10.88 3.39 1.33
CA GLY A 87 11.64 4.50 1.90
C GLY A 87 11.27 5.86 1.29
N ILE A 88 11.11 5.91 -0.03
CA ILE A 88 10.67 7.13 -0.74
C ILE A 88 9.28 7.56 -0.25
N ILE A 89 8.31 6.64 -0.21
CA ILE A 89 6.94 6.95 0.21
C ILE A 89 6.91 7.39 1.69
N ILE A 90 7.63 6.71 2.58
CA ILE A 90 7.76 7.11 3.99
C ILE A 90 8.33 8.53 4.10
N THR A 91 9.40 8.83 3.35
CA THR A 91 10.03 10.15 3.36
C THR A 91 9.07 11.23 2.88
N LEU A 92 8.30 10.97 1.83
CA LEU A 92 7.31 11.92 1.31
C LEU A 92 6.17 12.17 2.31
N PHE A 93 5.66 11.12 2.97
CA PHE A 93 4.68 11.28 4.05
C PHE A 93 5.23 12.11 5.21
N PHE A 94 6.48 11.86 5.60
CA PHE A 94 7.15 12.63 6.66
C PHE A 94 7.35 14.10 6.27
N LEU A 95 7.74 14.40 5.04
CA LEU A 95 7.88 15.78 4.57
C LEU A 95 6.53 16.51 4.53
N LEU A 96 5.46 15.84 4.08
CA LEU A 96 4.12 16.42 4.08
C LEU A 96 3.63 16.71 5.50
N SER A 97 3.90 15.84 6.48
CA SER A 97 3.48 16.05 7.86
C SER A 97 4.22 17.22 8.53
N LEU A 98 5.49 17.45 8.17
CA LEU A 98 6.23 18.64 8.59
C LEU A 98 5.60 19.92 8.01
N ILE A 99 5.26 19.92 6.72
CA ILE A 99 4.60 21.06 6.07
C ILE A 99 3.25 21.36 6.73
N GLU A 100 2.44 20.32 6.97
CA GLU A 100 1.15 20.43 7.65
C GLU A 100 1.27 21.04 9.05
N THR A 101 2.27 20.60 9.83
CA THR A 101 2.53 21.13 11.18
C THR A 101 2.83 22.64 11.14
N MET A 102 3.64 23.09 10.18
CA MET A 102 3.97 24.51 10.02
C MET A 102 2.74 25.36 9.63
N ILE A 103 1.83 24.80 8.83
CA ILE A 103 0.62 25.49 8.40
C ILE A 103 -0.38 25.64 9.54
N ILE A 104 -0.56 24.60 10.35
CA ILE A 104 -1.46 24.62 11.52
C ILE A 104 -1.06 25.70 12.52
N GLN A 105 0.25 25.98 12.62
CA GLN A 105 0.78 27.03 13.50
C GLN A 105 0.67 28.45 12.93
N SER A 106 0.30 28.60 11.64
CA SER A 106 0.17 29.90 11.00
C SER A 106 -1.16 30.58 11.34
N GLN A 107 -1.15 31.90 11.55
CA GLN A 107 -2.35 32.69 11.89
C GLN A 107 -3.13 33.21 10.66
N ASN A 108 -2.71 32.85 9.43
CA ASN A 108 -3.34 33.34 8.20
C ASN A 108 -4.36 32.32 7.67
N SER A 109 -5.63 32.56 8.00
CA SER A 109 -6.74 31.64 7.70
C SER A 109 -6.99 31.41 6.20
N GLY A 110 -6.72 32.41 5.34
CA GLY A 110 -6.93 32.29 3.89
C GLY A 110 -5.92 31.37 3.22
N ILE A 111 -4.63 31.55 3.53
CA ILE A 111 -3.54 30.73 2.99
C ILE A 111 -3.65 29.29 3.50
N GLN A 112 -4.07 29.10 4.75
CA GLN A 112 -4.23 27.79 5.37
C GLN A 112 -5.22 26.89 4.61
N VAL A 113 -6.39 27.41 4.21
CA VAL A 113 -7.41 26.61 3.50
C VAL A 113 -6.87 26.12 2.15
N THR A 114 -6.24 27.00 1.38
CA THR A 114 -5.70 26.64 0.05
C THR A 114 -4.61 25.57 0.16
N ILE A 115 -3.64 25.74 1.06
CA ILE A 115 -2.55 24.75 1.17
C ILE A 115 -3.08 23.41 1.70
N ASN A 116 -4.05 23.43 2.63
CA ASN A 116 -4.66 22.21 3.14
C ASN A 116 -5.35 21.39 2.03
N LEU A 117 -6.06 22.04 1.10
CA LEU A 117 -6.64 21.36 -0.06
C LEU A 117 -5.58 20.67 -0.92
N PHE A 118 -4.43 21.32 -1.15
CA PHE A 118 -3.32 20.69 -1.86
C PHE A 118 -2.74 19.51 -1.08
N LEU A 119 -2.53 19.63 0.22
CA LEU A 119 -2.02 18.55 1.06
C LEU A 119 -2.93 17.31 1.00
N ILE A 120 -4.25 17.48 1.06
CA ILE A 120 -5.21 16.38 0.93
C ILE A 120 -5.03 15.66 -0.41
N ILE A 121 -4.90 16.41 -1.52
CA ILE A 121 -4.67 15.83 -2.85
C ILE A 121 -3.34 15.06 -2.87
N PHE A 122 -2.27 15.63 -2.30
CA PHE A 122 -0.96 14.95 -2.25
C PHE A 122 -1.01 13.67 -1.43
N TYR A 123 -1.62 13.68 -0.25
CA TYR A 123 -1.80 12.47 0.56
C TYR A 123 -2.62 11.42 -0.18
N PHE A 124 -3.69 11.82 -0.87
CA PHE A 124 -4.51 10.91 -1.66
C PHE A 124 -3.70 10.28 -2.80
N VAL A 125 -2.91 11.08 -3.53
CA VAL A 125 -2.04 10.56 -4.60
C VAL A 125 -1.01 9.58 -4.03
N LEU A 126 -0.32 9.94 -2.94
CA LEU A 126 0.67 9.05 -2.33
C LEU A 126 0.06 7.75 -1.81
N TRP A 127 -1.17 7.79 -1.30
CA TRP A 127 -1.90 6.60 -0.85
C TRP A 127 -2.26 5.66 -2.00
N PHE A 128 -2.79 6.20 -3.11
CA PHE A 128 -3.26 5.39 -4.24
C PHE A 128 -2.16 4.98 -5.21
N LEU A 129 -1.05 5.71 -5.27
CA LEU A 129 0.02 5.46 -6.24
C LEU A 129 0.57 4.02 -6.17
N PRO A 130 0.87 3.43 -4.99
CA PRO A 130 1.27 2.03 -4.88
C PRO A 130 0.21 1.07 -5.41
N ALA A 131 -1.08 1.36 -5.25
CA ALA A 131 -2.14 0.48 -5.74
C ALA A 131 -2.14 0.34 -7.27
N PHE A 132 -1.73 1.39 -7.99
CA PHE A 132 -1.65 1.36 -9.46
C PHE A 132 -0.28 0.94 -9.99
N LYS A 133 0.81 1.30 -9.30
CA LYS A 133 2.19 1.08 -9.78
C LYS A 133 2.97 -0.01 -9.04
N GLY A 134 2.51 -0.45 -7.87
CA GLY A 134 3.21 -1.40 -6.99
C GLY A 134 3.55 -2.72 -7.66
N ASN A 135 2.62 -3.29 -8.43
CA ASN A 135 2.90 -4.50 -9.22
C ASN A 135 3.98 -4.26 -10.28
N LYS A 136 3.99 -3.11 -10.97
CA LYS A 136 5.04 -2.78 -11.95
C LYS A 136 6.40 -2.57 -11.27
N TRP A 137 6.42 -1.96 -10.08
CA TRP A 137 7.63 -1.88 -9.28
C TRP A 137 8.14 -3.28 -8.88
N ARG A 138 7.23 -4.20 -8.54
CA ARG A 138 7.57 -5.61 -8.27
C ARG A 138 8.15 -6.31 -9.49
N GLU A 139 7.56 -6.16 -10.66
CA GLU A 139 8.07 -6.70 -11.93
C GLU A 139 9.51 -6.25 -12.18
N ASN A 140 9.76 -4.94 -12.12
CA ASN A 140 11.11 -4.38 -12.31
C ASN A 140 12.09 -4.89 -11.25
N ASN A 141 11.64 -4.99 -10.00
CA ASN A 141 12.47 -5.48 -8.91
C ASN A 141 12.83 -6.97 -9.09
N LEU A 142 11.91 -7.79 -9.60
CA LEU A 142 12.21 -9.19 -9.93
C LEU A 142 13.26 -9.29 -11.03
N SER A 143 13.14 -8.49 -12.09
CA SER A 143 14.15 -8.43 -13.15
C SER A 143 15.52 -8.04 -12.60
N ASN A 144 15.57 -7.02 -11.71
CA ASN A 144 16.82 -6.60 -11.06
C ASN A 144 17.41 -7.68 -10.14
N LEU A 145 16.59 -8.60 -9.64
CA LEU A 145 17.01 -9.75 -8.83
C LEU A 145 17.41 -10.97 -9.68
N GLY A 146 17.46 -10.83 -11.01
CA GLY A 146 17.87 -11.90 -11.93
C GLY A 146 16.75 -12.86 -12.33
N TYR A 147 15.48 -12.51 -12.08
CA TYR A 147 14.37 -13.28 -12.62
C TYR A 147 14.14 -12.92 -14.09
N GLU A 148 13.81 -13.93 -14.89
CA GLU A 148 13.45 -13.76 -16.31
C GLU A 148 11.95 -13.91 -16.52
N LEU A 149 11.37 -13.07 -17.38
CA LEU A 149 9.97 -13.20 -17.79
C LEU A 149 9.82 -14.42 -18.71
N VAL A 150 9.16 -15.46 -18.22
CA VAL A 150 8.95 -16.72 -18.97
C VAL A 150 7.61 -16.79 -19.67
N GLY A 151 6.65 -15.94 -19.31
CA GLY A 151 5.39 -15.83 -20.03
C GLY A 151 4.34 -14.98 -19.34
N THR A 152 3.25 -14.73 -20.07
CA THR A 152 2.09 -13.99 -19.60
C THR A 152 0.86 -14.87 -19.77
N MET A 153 0.09 -15.07 -18.69
CA MET A 153 -1.08 -15.94 -18.68
C MET A 153 -2.32 -15.22 -18.16
N GLN A 154 -3.45 -15.49 -18.81
CA GLN A 154 -4.76 -15.06 -18.32
C GLN A 154 -5.39 -16.18 -17.50
N THR A 155 -5.49 -15.99 -16.19
CA THR A 155 -6.00 -17.00 -15.27
C THR A 155 -6.75 -16.36 -14.11
N THR A 156 -7.35 -17.19 -13.27
CA THR A 156 -8.10 -16.73 -12.10
C THR A 156 -7.20 -16.41 -10.91
N ASN A 157 -6.07 -17.10 -10.80
CA ASN A 157 -5.15 -17.02 -9.67
C ASN A 157 -3.67 -17.18 -10.11
N PRO A 158 -2.72 -16.64 -9.32
CA PRO A 158 -1.30 -16.66 -9.69
C PRO A 158 -0.70 -18.07 -9.78
N ASN A 159 -1.16 -19.03 -8.98
CA ASN A 159 -0.64 -20.40 -8.99
C ASN A 159 -0.98 -21.12 -10.30
N LEU A 160 -2.19 -20.92 -10.82
CA LEU A 160 -2.63 -21.46 -12.09
C LEU A 160 -1.83 -20.86 -13.25
N ALA A 161 -1.47 -19.58 -13.18
CA ALA A 161 -0.56 -18.95 -14.14
C ALA A 161 0.81 -19.67 -14.17
N ILE A 162 1.40 -19.96 -13.00
CA ILE A 162 2.66 -20.69 -12.90
C ILE A 162 2.55 -22.10 -13.50
N ILE A 163 1.53 -22.86 -13.10
CA ILE A 163 1.29 -24.23 -13.61
C ILE A 163 1.16 -24.23 -15.13
N ASN A 164 0.39 -23.29 -15.70
CA ASN A 164 0.18 -23.22 -17.14
C ASN A 164 1.45 -22.84 -17.91
N VAL A 165 2.30 -21.96 -17.35
CA VAL A 165 3.61 -21.65 -17.94
C VAL A 165 4.54 -22.85 -17.88
N GLN A 166 4.62 -23.52 -16.73
CA GLN A 166 5.45 -24.72 -16.58
C GLN A 166 5.07 -25.81 -17.59
N LYS A 167 3.77 -26.07 -17.79
CA LYS A 167 3.27 -27.00 -18.81
C LYS A 167 3.61 -26.61 -20.24
N LYS A 168 3.88 -25.33 -20.51
CA LYS A 168 4.27 -24.86 -21.85
C LYS A 168 5.79 -24.97 -22.08
N LEU A 169 6.57 -25.09 -21.01
CA LEU A 169 8.03 -25.20 -21.06
C LEU A 169 8.53 -26.66 -21.14
N HIS A 170 7.66 -27.62 -20.85
CA HIS A 170 7.90 -29.07 -20.97
C HIS A 170 7.09 -29.65 -22.12
#